data_AF-A0A194R5D8-F1
#
_entry.id   AF-A0A194R5D8-F1
#
_cell.length_a   1.000
_cell.length_b   1.000
_cell.length_c   1.000
_cell.angle_alpha   90.00
_cell.angle_beta   90.00
_cell.angle_gamma   90.00
#
_symmetry.space_group_name_H-M   'P 1'
#
loop_
_entity.id
_entity.type
_entity.pdbx_description
1 polymer ?
#
loop_
_entity_poly.entity_id
_entity_poly.type
_entity_poly.pdbx_seq_one_letter_code
_entity_poly.pdbx_strand_id
1 'polypeptide(L)'
;MVLKLYKSDASPPVRAVLMTIEAANIPNVEMIDVNVLEGDHLKEEYLKEPLFYKGEKSFKQESLDKIKSGYEFSEKFLTKRWIAGDEFTLADIFFLASIRSSIEVQPIDSEE
;
A
#
# COMPACT_ATOMS: atom_id res chain seq x y z
N MET A 1 3.21 -15.25 -21.90
CA MET A 1 3.98 -14.27 -21.10
C MET A 1 3.81 -14.66 -19.65
N VAL A 2 4.90 -14.85 -18.92
CA VAL A 2 4.86 -15.05 -17.46
C VAL A 2 4.95 -13.67 -16.83
N LEU A 3 3.99 -13.31 -15.99
CA LEU A 3 4.02 -12.04 -15.27
C LEU A 3 5.05 -12.16 -14.15
N LYS A 4 5.97 -11.20 -14.03
CA LYS A 4 6.95 -11.15 -12.94
C LYS A 4 6.54 -10.07 -11.95
N LEU A 5 6.36 -10.42 -10.69
CA LEU A 5 6.06 -9.48 -9.61
C LEU A 5 7.24 -9.42 -8.64
N TYR A 6 7.92 -8.27 -8.61
CA TYR A 6 8.93 -7.96 -7.61
C TYR A 6 8.22 -7.51 -6.33
N LYS A 7 8.36 -8.31 -5.27
CA LYS A 7 7.51 -8.19 -4.08
C LYS A 7 8.29 -8.07 -2.79
N SER A 8 7.68 -7.39 -1.83
CA SER A 8 8.00 -7.46 -0.41
C SER A 8 6.67 -7.51 0.32
N ASP A 9 6.41 -8.56 1.11
CA ASP A 9 5.08 -8.83 1.67
C ASP A 9 4.62 -7.76 2.68
N ALA A 10 5.56 -7.04 3.29
CA ALA A 10 5.26 -5.90 4.15
C ALA A 10 4.68 -4.71 3.36
N SER A 11 4.98 -4.61 2.06
CA SER A 11 4.65 -3.44 1.25
C SER A 11 3.15 -3.36 0.94
N PRO A 12 2.47 -2.24 1.28
CA PRO A 12 1.05 -2.03 0.99
C PRO A 12 0.67 -2.20 -0.51
N PRO A 13 1.38 -1.58 -1.48
CA PRO A 13 1.02 -1.72 -2.90
C PRO A 13 1.23 -3.15 -3.41
N VAL A 14 2.20 -3.90 -2.88
CA VAL A 14 2.41 -5.30 -3.23
C VAL A 14 1.22 -6.15 -2.77
N ARG A 15 0.73 -5.94 -1.54
CA ARG A 15 -0.48 -6.63 -1.04
C ARG A 15 -1.71 -6.34 -1.90
N ALA A 16 -1.88 -5.10 -2.37
CA ALA A 16 -2.95 -4.75 -3.29
C ALA A 16 -2.86 -5.52 -4.63
N VAL A 17 -1.65 -5.65 -5.20
CA VAL A 17 -1.41 -6.40 -6.44
C VAL A 17 -1.65 -7.89 -6.23
N LEU A 18 -1.22 -8.47 -5.11
CA LEU A 18 -1.47 -9.88 -4.78
C LEU A 18 -2.97 -10.17 -4.65
N MET A 19 -3.72 -9.35 -3.92
CA MET A 19 -5.18 -9.47 -3.82
C MET A 19 -5.86 -9.33 -5.19
N THR A 20 -5.32 -8.49 -6.07
CA THR A 20 -5.84 -8.32 -7.43
C THR A 20 -5.57 -9.55 -8.31
N ILE A 21 -4.37 -10.13 -8.23
CA ILE A 21 -4.00 -11.36 -8.94
C ILE A 21 -4.93 -12.51 -8.54
N GLU A 22 -5.22 -12.63 -7.25
CA GLU A 22 -6.16 -13.60 -6.71
C GLU A 22 -7.59 -13.34 -7.18
N ALA A 23 -8.08 -12.09 -7.06
CA ALA A 23 -9.43 -11.71 -7.48
C ALA A 23 -9.67 -11.88 -8.99
N ALA A 24 -8.64 -11.63 -9.82
CA ALA A 24 -8.70 -11.79 -11.27
C ALA A 24 -8.33 -13.20 -11.74
N ASN A 25 -8.01 -14.11 -10.82
CA ASN A 25 -7.61 -15.50 -11.06
C ASN A 25 -6.53 -15.64 -12.14
N ILE A 26 -5.49 -14.79 -12.07
CA ILE A 26 -4.44 -14.73 -13.09
C ILE A 26 -3.44 -15.87 -12.86
N PRO A 27 -3.34 -16.86 -13.77
CA PRO A 27 -2.37 -17.93 -13.63
C PRO A 27 -0.97 -17.46 -14.05
N ASN A 28 0.07 -18.06 -13.45
CA ASN A 28 1.47 -17.89 -13.84
C ASN A 28 2.08 -16.51 -13.52
N VAL A 29 2.00 -16.09 -12.26
CA VAL A 29 2.80 -14.98 -11.73
C VAL A 29 4.04 -15.52 -11.02
N GLU A 30 5.22 -15.17 -11.53
CA GLU A 30 6.50 -15.42 -10.90
C GLU A 30 6.74 -14.35 -9.83
N MET A 31 6.84 -14.76 -8.57
CA MET A 31 7.10 -13.85 -7.46
C MET A 31 8.61 -13.79 -7.20
N ILE A 32 9.18 -12.59 -7.28
CA ILE A 32 10.59 -12.33 -7.00
C ILE A 32 10.64 -11.54 -5.70
N ASP A 33 11.11 -12.17 -4.63
CA ASP A 33 11.28 -11.49 -3.34
C ASP A 33 12.41 -10.48 -3.42
N VAL A 34 12.09 -9.22 -3.09
CA VAL A 34 13.03 -8.11 -3.00
C VAL A 34 13.04 -7.65 -1.55
N ASN A 35 14.20 -7.77 -0.90
CA ASN A 35 14.33 -7.36 0.48
C ASN A 35 14.55 -5.84 0.58
N VAL A 36 13.46 -5.11 0.86
CA VAL A 36 13.51 -3.66 1.03
C VAL A 36 14.35 -3.28 2.25
N LEU A 37 14.38 -4.10 3.31
CA LEU A 37 15.12 -3.83 4.55
C LEU A 37 16.64 -3.98 4.39
N GLU A 38 17.08 -4.93 3.56
CA GLU A 38 18.51 -5.13 3.23
C GLU A 38 19.03 -4.13 2.18
N GLY A 39 18.17 -3.23 1.69
CA GLY A 39 18.55 -2.23 0.70
C GLY A 39 18.67 -2.79 -0.71
N ASP A 40 18.08 -3.96 -1.01
CA ASP A 40 18.16 -4.56 -2.37
C ASP A 40 17.52 -3.68 -3.44
N HIS A 41 16.53 -2.87 -3.05
CA HIS A 41 15.90 -1.86 -3.88
C HIS A 41 16.86 -0.70 -4.29
N LEU A 42 18.05 -0.62 -3.68
CA LEU A 42 19.10 0.36 -3.99
C LEU A 42 20.17 -0.18 -4.95
N LYS A 43 20.06 -1.44 -5.40
CA LYS A 43 20.93 -1.96 -6.46
C LYS A 43 20.61 -1.23 -7.77
N GLU A 44 21.63 -0.97 -8.60
CA GLU A 44 21.49 -0.23 -9.87
C GLU A 44 20.44 -0.83 -10.82
N GLU A 45 20.16 -2.12 -10.72
CA GLU A 45 19.13 -2.83 -11.49
C GLU A 45 17.67 -2.44 -11.10
N TYR A 46 17.45 -2.01 -9.86
CA TYR A 46 16.14 -1.62 -9.32
C TYR A 46 15.96 -0.11 -9.15
N LEU A 47 17.02 0.68 -9.40
CA LEU A 47 17.04 2.12 -9.19
C LEU A 47 16.18 2.85 -10.24
N LYS A 48 14.87 2.97 -9.96
CA LYS A 48 14.07 4.11 -10.37
C LYS A 48 13.72 4.87 -9.10
N GLU A 49 14.05 6.16 -9.07
CA GLU A 49 14.01 7.10 -7.94
C GLU A 49 13.46 6.59 -6.60
N PRO A 50 14.22 6.66 -5.50
CA PRO A 50 13.76 6.19 -4.19
C PRO A 50 12.59 7.05 -3.69
N LEU A 51 11.40 6.43 -3.58
CA LEU A 51 10.19 7.04 -3.02
C LEU A 51 10.22 7.15 -1.49
N PHE A 52 10.99 6.28 -0.82
CA PHE A 52 11.06 6.25 0.65
C PHE A 52 12.14 7.21 1.17
N TYR A 53 11.75 8.48 1.22
CA TYR A 53 12.11 9.51 2.21
C TYR A 53 13.50 9.47 2.85
N LYS A 54 14.37 10.39 2.41
CA LYS A 54 15.30 11.27 3.17
C LYS A 54 16.00 10.77 4.46
N GLY A 55 16.10 9.47 4.72
CA GLY A 55 16.82 8.92 5.88
C GLY A 55 16.25 9.31 7.24
N GLU A 56 14.96 9.67 7.33
CA GLU A 56 14.32 10.06 8.59
C GLU A 56 14.01 8.83 9.45
N LYS A 57 14.52 8.81 10.70
CA LYS A 57 14.46 7.66 11.61
C LYS A 57 13.25 7.67 12.55
N SER A 58 12.35 8.65 12.41
CA SER A 58 11.21 8.86 13.32
C SER A 58 10.05 9.51 12.58
N PHE A 59 8.81 9.13 12.93
CA PHE A 59 7.62 9.81 12.44
C PHE A 59 7.58 11.26 12.95
N LYS A 60 7.52 12.22 12.03
CA LYS A 60 7.25 13.62 12.35
C LYS A 60 5.75 13.80 12.58
N GLN A 61 5.39 14.69 13.51
CA GLN A 61 3.98 15.03 13.76
C GLN A 61 3.26 15.47 12.48
N GLU A 62 3.92 16.25 11.62
CA GLU A 62 3.39 16.64 10.31
C GLU A 62 2.98 15.44 9.43
N SER A 63 3.75 14.35 9.45
CA SER A 63 3.43 13.14 8.70
C SER A 63 2.23 12.39 9.30
N LEU A 64 2.12 12.38 10.62
CA LEU A 64 0.96 11.81 11.33
C LEU A 64 -0.31 12.61 11.05
N ASP A 65 -0.21 13.94 11.05
CA ASP A 65 -1.31 14.84 10.74
C ASP A 65 -1.76 14.69 9.27
N LYS A 66 -0.82 14.47 8.34
CA LYS A 66 -1.15 14.12 6.95
C LYS A 66 -1.92 12.81 6.85
N ILE A 67 -1.55 11.79 7.63
CA ILE A 67 -2.27 10.52 7.65
C ILE A 67 -3.71 10.74 8.16
N LYS A 68 -3.89 11.49 9.25
CA LYS A 68 -5.22 11.86 9.76
C LYS A 68 -6.04 12.62 8.72
N SER A 69 -5.44 13.60 8.05
CA SER A 69 -6.09 14.34 6.97
C SER A 69 -6.51 13.42 5.81
N GLY A 70 -5.73 12.37 5.54
CA GLY A 70 -6.04 11.33 4.56
C GLY A 70 -7.26 10.51 4.96
N TYR A 71 -7.40 10.16 6.25
CA TYR A 71 -8.60 9.50 6.78
C TYR A 71 -9.84 10.38 6.64
N GLU A 72 -9.77 11.65 7.06
CA GLU A 72 -10.86 12.61 6.93
C GLU A 72 -11.27 12.85 5.47
N PHE A 73 -10.30 12.88 4.56
CA PHE A 73 -10.57 12.97 3.13
C PHE A 73 -11.28 11.72 2.62
N SER A 74 -10.83 10.54 3.04
CA SER A 74 -11.41 9.26 2.62
C SER A 74 -12.87 9.11 3.04
N GLU A 75 -13.23 9.62 4.23
CA GLU A 75 -14.60 9.64 4.73
C GLU A 75 -15.56 10.38 3.77
N LYS A 76 -15.07 11.41 3.06
CA LYS A 76 -15.86 12.15 2.07
C LYS A 76 -16.22 11.32 0.84
N PHE A 77 -15.44 10.28 0.52
CA PHE A 77 -15.68 9.39 -0.62
C PHE A 77 -16.44 8.12 -0.21
N LEU A 78 -16.29 7.67 1.04
CA LEU A 78 -17.01 6.55 1.64
C LEU A 78 -18.49 6.86 1.97
N THR A 79 -19.16 7.58 1.07
CA THR A 79 -20.61 7.86 1.18
C THR A 79 -21.47 6.68 0.73
N LYS A 80 -20.85 5.68 0.11
CA LYS A 80 -21.46 4.48 -0.47
C LYS A 80 -20.81 3.23 0.12
N ARG A 81 -21.30 2.05 -0.30
CA ARG A 81 -20.79 0.76 0.18
C ARG A 81 -19.30 0.55 -0.15
N TRP A 82 -18.85 1.07 -1.28
CA TRP A 82 -17.49 0.96 -1.79
C TRP A 82 -16.90 2.34 -2.05
N ILE A 83 -15.57 2.45 -2.08
CA ILE A 83 -14.87 3.74 -2.21
C ILE A 83 -15.17 4.43 -3.54
N ALA A 84 -15.49 3.64 -4.58
CA ALA A 84 -15.78 4.12 -5.92
C ALA A 84 -17.28 4.07 -6.29
N GLY A 85 -18.17 3.83 -5.32
CA GLY A 85 -19.63 3.83 -5.54
C GLY A 85 -20.34 2.60 -4.99
N ASP A 86 -21.27 2.05 -5.78
CA ASP A 86 -22.16 0.97 -5.36
C ASP A 86 -21.61 -0.43 -5.72
N GLU A 87 -20.57 -0.52 -6.54
CA GLU A 87 -19.93 -1.76 -6.96
C GLU A 87 -18.48 -1.88 -6.45
N PHE A 88 -18.04 -3.11 -6.22
CA PHE A 88 -16.68 -3.41 -5.79
C PHE A 88 -15.70 -3.26 -6.96
N THR A 89 -14.58 -2.59 -6.74
CA THR A 89 -13.58 -2.32 -7.78
C THR A 89 -12.15 -2.50 -7.29
N LEU A 90 -11.19 -2.40 -8.22
CA LEU A 90 -9.76 -2.36 -7.90
C LEU A 90 -9.40 -1.24 -6.91
N ALA A 91 -10.16 -0.13 -6.91
CA ALA A 91 -9.94 0.97 -5.99
C ALA A 91 -10.12 0.54 -4.53
N ASP A 92 -11.09 -0.33 -4.24
CA ASP A 92 -11.36 -0.85 -2.89
C ASP A 92 -10.22 -1.73 -2.38
N ILE A 93 -9.66 -2.58 -3.26
CA ILE A 93 -8.50 -3.44 -2.93
C ILE A 93 -7.29 -2.58 -2.56
N PHE A 94 -7.00 -1.55 -3.37
CA PHE A 94 -5.88 -0.66 -3.12
C PHE A 94 -6.08 0.18 -1.86
N PHE A 95 -7.30 0.68 -1.67
CA PHE A 95 -7.69 1.48 -0.51
C PHE A 95 -7.56 0.67 0.79
N LEU A 96 -8.05 -0.57 0.81
CA LEU A 96 -7.93 -1.49 1.95
C LEU A 96 -6.47 -1.73 2.34
N ALA A 97 -5.62 -2.06 1.37
CA ALA A 97 -4.20 -2.31 1.63
C ALA A 97 -3.48 -1.08 2.21
N SER A 98 -3.84 0.11 1.70
CA SER A 98 -3.26 1.38 2.11
C SER A 98 -3.71 1.75 3.52
N ILE A 99 -5.01 1.79 3.78
CA ILE A 99 -5.55 2.12 5.11
C ILE A 99 -5.05 1.15 6.18
N ARG A 100 -5.04 -0.16 5.89
CA ARG A 100 -4.53 -1.14 6.87
C ARG A 100 -3.10 -0.88 7.30
N SER A 101 -2.28 -0.40 6.37
CA SER A 101 -0.89 -0.08 6.68
C SER A 101 -0.76 1.25 7.42
N SER A 102 -1.61 2.22 7.12
CA SER A 102 -1.66 3.50 7.84
C SER A 102 -2.16 3.34 9.27
N ILE A 103 -3.10 2.42 9.55
CA ILE A 103 -3.61 2.16 10.91
C ILE A 103 -2.49 1.73 11.86
N GLU A 104 -1.56 0.88 11.39
CA GLU A 104 -0.39 0.45 12.18
C GLU A 104 0.55 1.62 12.53
N VAL A 105 0.56 2.68 11.71
CA VAL A 105 1.37 3.89 11.96
C VAL A 105 0.63 4.88 12.83
N GLN A 106 -0.66 5.09 12.54
CA GLN A 106 -1.54 6.04 13.22
C GLN A 106 -2.94 5.42 13.26
N PRO A 107 -3.39 4.97 14.45
CA PRO A 107 -4.74 4.49 14.64
C PRO A 107 -5.79 5.53 14.23
N ILE A 108 -6.89 5.06 13.64
CA ILE A 108 -8.03 5.90 13.24
C ILE A 108 -8.82 6.31 14.49
N ASP A 109 -9.11 5.34 15.35
CA ASP A 109 -9.70 5.55 16.66
C ASP A 109 -8.60 5.46 17.73
N SER A 110 -8.64 6.34 18.72
CA SER A 110 -7.90 6.08 19.97
C SER A 110 -8.50 4.82 20.58
N GLU A 111 -7.68 3.80 20.82
CA GLU A 111 -8.11 2.58 21.53
C GLU A 111 -8.99 2.95 22.74
N GLU A 112 -10.22 2.45 22.76
CA GLU A 112 -10.93 2.15 24.02
C GLU A 112 -10.39 0.84 24.60
#